data_AF-X0TAF8-F1
#
_entry.id   AF-X0TAF8-F1
#
_cell.length_a   1.000
_cell.length_b   1.000
_cell.length_c   1.000
_cell.angle_alpha   90.00
_cell.angle_beta   90.00
_cell.angle_gamma   90.00
#
_symmetry.space_group_name_H-M   'P 1'
#
loop_
_entity.id
_entity.type
_entity.pdbx_description
1 polymer ?
#
loop_
_entity_poly.entity_id
_entity_poly.type
_entity_poly.pdbx_seq_one_letter_code
_entity_poly.pdbx_strand_id
1 'polypeptide(L)'
;MEVPACDYYQIKIADSGVKCIAVNGKSAQHFSRPVTLNKLPRLYVVKNVRDIYYVGITTQSITSRLQSGFSAQGEQGYHGYKWKTLDSAELLIWCFPDSTAEQMEAIEGELAYYVRKTTKNWPLFQMEIHFHKATEEERRIARSILDQCLE
;
A
#
# COMPACT_ATOMS: atom_id res chain seq x y z
N MET A 1 -8.76 -12.96 -12.31
CA MET A 1 -8.21 -11.65 -11.94
C MET A 1 -6.76 -11.50 -12.44
N GLU A 2 -6.53 -10.49 -13.27
CA GLU A 2 -5.17 -10.12 -13.70
C GLU A 2 -4.53 -9.17 -12.69
N VAL A 3 -3.20 -9.07 -12.70
CA VAL A 3 -2.47 -8.10 -11.87
C VAL A 3 -2.63 -6.73 -12.53
N PRO A 4 -3.25 -5.74 -11.87
CA PRO A 4 -3.42 -4.41 -12.45
C PRO A 4 -2.08 -3.72 -12.72
N ALA A 5 -2.10 -2.66 -13.52
CA ALA A 5 -0.95 -1.77 -13.64
C ALA A 5 -0.63 -1.12 -12.28
N CYS A 6 0.66 -0.95 -11.98
CA CYS A 6 1.15 -0.25 -10.80
C CYS A 6 1.31 1.24 -11.10
N ASP A 7 0.73 2.10 -10.26
CA ASP A 7 1.15 3.49 -10.18
C ASP A 7 2.24 3.63 -9.13
N TYR A 8 3.45 4.00 -9.57
CA TYR A 8 4.63 4.18 -8.73
C TYR A 8 4.81 5.65 -8.37
N TYR A 9 4.69 6.00 -7.09
CA TYR A 9 4.85 7.36 -6.59
C TYR A 9 6.12 7.51 -5.77
N GLN A 10 6.81 8.64 -5.95
CA GLN A 10 7.76 9.14 -4.95
C GLN A 10 7.05 10.17 -4.09
N ILE A 11 7.12 10.00 -2.79
CA ILE A 11 6.42 10.85 -1.83
C ILE A 11 7.37 11.47 -0.82
N LYS A 12 7.11 12.74 -0.47
CA LYS A 12 7.70 13.42 0.68
C LYS A 12 6.74 13.35 1.84
N ILE A 13 7.27 12.99 2.99
CA ILE A 13 6.51 12.92 4.23
C ILE A 13 6.82 14.19 5.03
N ALA A 14 5.78 14.78 5.62
CA ALA A 14 5.88 15.95 6.47
C ALA A 14 4.95 15.76 7.68
N ASP A 15 5.12 16.57 8.72
CA ASP A 15 4.47 16.42 10.03
C ASP A 15 2.94 16.23 9.97
N SER A 16 2.27 16.75 8.93
CA SER A 16 0.81 16.69 8.77
C SER A 16 0.33 15.87 7.56
N GLY A 17 1.21 15.18 6.84
CA GLY A 17 0.78 14.34 5.72
C GLY A 17 1.84 14.02 4.67
N VAL A 18 1.36 13.76 3.47
CA VAL A 18 2.16 13.24 2.35
C VAL A 18 2.00 14.15 1.14
N LYS A 19 3.11 14.48 0.49
CA LYS A 19 3.15 15.20 -0.80
C LYS A 19 3.71 14.29 -1.88
N CYS A 20 3.02 14.24 -3.02
CA CYS A 20 3.53 13.63 -4.24
C CYS A 20 4.68 14.48 -4.80
N ILE A 21 5.77 13.84 -5.21
CA ILE A 21 6.91 14.47 -5.89
C ILE A 21 7.01 14.01 -7.35
N ALA A 22 6.74 12.73 -7.57
CA ALA A 22 6.77 12.12 -8.90
C ALA A 22 5.82 10.93 -8.98
N VAL A 23 5.39 10.62 -10.20
CA VAL A 23 4.66 9.40 -10.55
C VAL A 23 5.28 8.80 -11.81
N ASN A 24 5.55 7.50 -11.80
CA ASN A 24 6.10 6.74 -12.94
C ASN A 24 7.31 7.45 -13.58
N GLY A 25 8.21 7.98 -12.75
CA GLY A 25 9.42 8.68 -13.17
C GLY A 25 9.24 10.14 -13.64
N LYS A 26 8.01 10.68 -13.61
CA LYS A 26 7.72 12.07 -14.02
C LYS A 26 7.35 12.92 -12.82
N SER A 27 7.82 14.17 -12.78
CA SER A 27 7.46 15.11 -11.71
C SER A 27 5.95 15.31 -11.65
N ALA A 28 5.39 15.24 -10.45
CA ALA A 28 3.97 15.40 -10.18
C ALA A 28 3.79 16.00 -8.78
N GLN A 29 2.84 16.92 -8.63
CA GLN A 29 2.57 17.57 -7.34
C GLN A 29 1.39 16.95 -6.59
N HIS A 30 0.61 16.10 -7.26
CA HIS A 30 -0.62 15.52 -6.75
C HIS A 30 -0.77 14.06 -7.17
N PHE A 31 -1.60 13.32 -6.42
CA PHE A 31 -2.13 12.04 -6.85
C PHE A 31 -3.15 12.26 -7.96
N SER A 32 -3.22 11.35 -8.93
CA SER A 32 -4.11 11.43 -10.09
C SER A 32 -5.08 10.25 -10.14
N ARG A 33 -6.06 10.30 -11.03
CA ARG A 33 -6.90 9.13 -11.30
C ARG A 33 -6.03 7.98 -11.84
N PRO A 34 -6.32 6.71 -11.51
CA PRO A 34 -7.50 6.25 -10.78
C PRO A 34 -7.36 6.26 -9.25
N VAL A 35 -6.17 6.47 -8.68
CA VAL A 35 -5.93 6.30 -7.23
C VAL A 35 -6.68 7.31 -6.34
N THR A 36 -7.19 8.39 -6.92
CA THR A 36 -8.00 9.41 -6.23
C THR A 36 -9.51 9.12 -6.22
N LEU A 37 -9.99 8.04 -6.84
CA LEU A 37 -11.41 7.67 -6.84
C LEU A 37 -11.88 7.11 -5.49
N ASN A 38 -13.13 7.33 -5.12
CA ASN A 38 -13.75 6.64 -3.99
C ASN A 38 -14.41 5.33 -4.44
N LYS A 39 -14.57 4.38 -3.51
CA LYS A 39 -15.20 3.06 -3.73
C LYS A 39 -14.48 2.18 -4.75
N LEU A 40 -13.21 2.45 -5.01
CA LEU A 40 -12.35 1.62 -5.85
C LEU A 40 -11.37 0.89 -4.92
N PRO A 41 -11.44 -0.45 -4.80
CA PRO A 41 -10.50 -1.21 -4.01
C PRO A 41 -9.06 -1.03 -4.50
N ARG A 42 -8.14 -0.89 -3.56
CA ARG A 42 -6.71 -0.67 -3.82
C ARG A 42 -5.88 -1.47 -2.85
N LEU A 43 -4.77 -1.96 -3.35
CA LEU A 43 -3.64 -2.39 -2.54
C LEU A 43 -2.53 -1.36 -2.75
N TYR A 44 -1.88 -0.95 -1.68
CA TYR A 44 -0.71 -0.09 -1.74
C TYR A 44 0.42 -0.62 -0.86
N VAL A 45 1.65 -0.39 -1.33
CA VAL A 45 2.87 -0.75 -0.63
C VAL A 45 3.70 0.50 -0.44
N VAL A 46 4.16 0.73 0.79
CA VAL A 46 5.18 1.71 1.11
C VAL A 46 6.51 0.99 1.20
N LYS A 47 7.54 1.48 0.52
CA LYS A 47 8.88 0.89 0.54
C LYS A 47 9.96 1.96 0.38
N ASN A 48 11.20 1.52 0.52
CA ASN A 48 12.38 2.25 0.08
C ASN A 48 13.40 1.26 -0.48
N VAL A 49 13.70 1.36 -1.77
CA VAL A 49 14.60 0.48 -2.52
C VAL A 49 14.14 -0.99 -2.45
N ARG A 50 14.53 -1.75 -1.42
CA ARG A 50 14.11 -3.16 -1.24
C ARG A 50 13.45 -3.40 0.11
N ASP A 51 13.45 -2.41 1.00
CA ASP A 51 12.85 -2.53 2.31
C ASP A 51 11.35 -2.21 2.21
N ILE A 52 10.52 -3.21 2.49
CA ILE A 52 9.08 -3.05 2.53
C ILE A 52 8.68 -2.53 3.91
N TYR A 53 8.06 -1.36 3.92
CA TYR A 53 7.69 -0.64 5.13
C TYR A 53 6.28 -0.96 5.59
N TYR A 54 5.33 -1.00 4.65
CA TYR A 54 3.92 -1.18 4.98
C TYR A 54 3.17 -1.75 3.78
N VAL A 55 2.23 -2.64 4.05
CA VAL A 55 1.24 -3.12 3.07
C VAL A 55 -0.13 -2.71 3.59
N GLY A 56 -0.95 -2.15 2.72
CA GLY A 56 -2.29 -1.70 3.07
C GLY A 56 -3.29 -1.90 1.95
N ILE A 57 -4.55 -2.09 2.33
CA ILE A 57 -5.69 -1.97 1.41
C ILE A 57 -6.59 -0.79 1.76
N THR A 58 -7.34 -0.29 0.77
CA THR A 58 -8.38 0.72 0.99
C THR A 58 -9.38 0.79 -0.17
N THR A 59 -10.61 1.22 0.12
CA THR A 59 -11.59 1.65 -0.89
C THR A 59 -11.75 3.18 -0.95
N GLN A 60 -11.13 3.91 -0.02
CA GLN A 60 -11.08 5.36 -0.02
C GLN A 60 -10.08 5.85 -1.07
N SER A 61 -10.20 7.11 -1.50
CA SER A 61 -9.12 7.74 -2.26
C SER A 61 -7.80 7.66 -1.47
N ILE A 62 -6.68 7.51 -2.17
CA ILE A 62 -5.36 7.44 -1.52
C ILE A 62 -5.06 8.72 -0.73
N THR A 63 -5.47 9.88 -1.24
CA THR A 63 -5.36 11.15 -0.51
C THR A 63 -6.07 11.07 0.84
N SER A 64 -7.33 10.63 0.87
CA SER A 64 -8.11 10.52 2.11
C SER A 64 -7.54 9.46 3.05
N ARG A 65 -7.14 8.29 2.52
CA ARG A 65 -6.59 7.20 3.33
C ARG A 65 -5.30 7.62 4.02
N LEU A 66 -4.39 8.24 3.28
CA LEU A 66 -3.13 8.76 3.82
C LEU A 66 -3.39 9.88 4.82
N GLN A 67 -4.24 10.85 4.49
CA GLN A 67 -4.58 11.94 5.41
C GLN A 67 -5.09 11.40 6.75
N SER A 68 -6.05 10.46 6.73
CA SER A 68 -6.58 9.83 7.95
C SER A 68 -5.51 9.13 8.78
N GLY A 69 -4.60 8.37 8.14
CA GLY A 69 -3.54 7.67 8.86
C GLY A 69 -2.44 8.58 9.40
N PHE A 70 -2.21 9.76 8.79
CA PHE A 70 -1.27 10.77 9.29
C PHE A 70 -1.87 11.66 10.38
N SER A 71 -3.16 12.00 10.28
CA SER A 71 -3.84 12.85 11.26
C SER A 71 -4.27 12.11 12.52
N ALA A 72 -4.26 10.77 12.52
CA ALA A 72 -4.71 9.96 13.65
C ALA A 72 -3.93 10.26 14.95
N GLN A 73 -4.67 10.55 16.02
CA GLN A 73 -4.13 10.92 17.34
C GLN A 73 -4.30 9.82 18.40
N GLY A 74 -4.63 8.58 18.00
CA GLY A 74 -4.88 7.49 18.96
C GLY A 74 -6.33 7.40 19.45
N GLU A 75 -7.25 8.18 18.87
CA GLU A 75 -8.67 8.04 19.14
C GLU A 75 -9.11 6.60 18.83
N GLN A 76 -9.82 5.97 19.79
CA GLN A 76 -10.26 4.57 19.69
C GLN A 76 -9.12 3.55 19.52
N GLY A 77 -7.88 3.89 19.89
CA GLY A 77 -6.71 3.01 19.82
C GLY A 77 -5.97 3.01 18.48
N TYR A 78 -6.45 3.74 17.46
CA TYR A 78 -5.74 3.87 16.19
C TYR A 78 -4.78 5.08 16.20
N HIS A 79 -3.49 4.80 16.33
CA HIS A 79 -2.43 5.82 16.40
C HIS A 79 -1.87 6.26 15.04
N GLY A 80 -2.46 5.79 13.94
CA GLY A 80 -2.02 6.11 12.59
C GLY A 80 -0.83 5.27 12.11
N TYR A 81 -0.18 5.76 11.06
CA TYR A 81 0.98 5.08 10.49
C TYR A 81 2.23 5.24 11.34
N LYS A 82 2.96 4.14 11.57
CA LYS A 82 4.28 4.18 12.22
C LYS A 82 5.38 4.75 11.32
N TRP A 83 5.21 4.67 10.00
CA TRP A 83 6.17 5.20 9.02
C TRP A 83 6.06 6.72 8.81
N LYS A 84 5.21 7.42 9.57
CA LYS A 84 5.04 8.89 9.48
C LYS A 84 6.28 9.70 9.89
N THR A 85 7.26 9.06 10.52
CA THR A 85 8.53 9.68 10.96
C THR A 85 9.62 9.64 9.89
N LEU A 86 9.36 9.03 8.73
CA LEU A 86 10.30 9.03 7.61
C LEU A 86 10.26 10.39 6.89
N ASP A 87 11.32 10.75 6.17
CA ASP A 87 11.35 11.97 5.36
C ASP A 87 10.72 11.78 3.97
N SER A 88 10.85 10.58 3.43
CA SER A 88 10.35 10.21 2.10
C SER A 88 10.16 8.70 1.99
N ALA A 89 9.38 8.28 1.01
CA ALA A 89 9.18 6.88 0.68
C ALA A 89 8.74 6.72 -0.79
N GLU A 90 8.79 5.48 -1.25
CA GLU A 90 8.16 5.04 -2.50
C GLU A 90 6.80 4.44 -2.15
N LEU A 91 5.77 4.81 -2.91
CA LEU A 91 4.39 4.36 -2.73
C LEU A 91 3.90 3.73 -4.03
N LEU A 92 3.74 2.41 -4.02
CA LEU A 92 3.24 1.63 -5.14
C LEU A 92 1.76 1.32 -4.92
N ILE A 93 0.94 1.47 -5.97
CA ILE A 93 -0.51 1.37 -5.84
C ILE A 93 -1.10 0.58 -7.01
N TRP A 94 -1.90 -0.43 -6.70
CA TRP A 94 -2.66 -1.23 -7.66
C TRP A 94 -4.16 -1.04 -7.41
N CYS A 95 -4.92 -0.76 -8.48
CA CYS A 95 -6.38 -0.56 -8.40
C CYS A 95 -7.12 -1.81 -8.90
N PHE A 96 -8.05 -2.32 -8.09
CA PHE A 96 -8.80 -3.55 -8.34
C PHE A 96 -10.30 -3.27 -8.42
N PRO A 97 -10.83 -2.82 -9.58
CA PRO A 97 -12.22 -2.37 -9.71
C PRO A 97 -13.27 -3.44 -9.40
N ASP A 98 -12.96 -4.71 -9.64
CA ASP A 98 -13.92 -5.82 -9.54
C ASP A 98 -13.65 -6.75 -8.33
N SER A 99 -12.83 -6.31 -7.37
CA SER A 99 -12.48 -7.13 -6.20
C SER A 99 -13.36 -6.83 -4.99
N THR A 100 -13.68 -7.88 -4.23
CA THR A 100 -14.36 -7.75 -2.94
C THR A 100 -13.37 -7.43 -1.81
N ALA A 101 -13.87 -6.97 -0.66
CA ALA A 101 -13.04 -6.71 0.51
C ALA A 101 -12.27 -7.97 0.97
N GLU A 102 -12.94 -9.13 1.01
CA GLU A 102 -12.35 -10.41 1.40
C GLU A 102 -11.21 -10.82 0.46
N GLN A 103 -11.38 -10.63 -0.86
CA GLN A 103 -10.31 -10.90 -1.83
C GLN A 103 -9.10 -9.97 -1.61
N MET A 104 -9.36 -8.69 -1.32
CA MET A 104 -8.30 -7.73 -1.03
C MET A 104 -7.54 -8.08 0.25
N GLU A 105 -8.23 -8.49 1.32
CA GLU A 105 -7.61 -8.94 2.58
C GLU A 105 -6.81 -10.23 2.38
N ALA A 106 -7.32 -11.18 1.58
CA ALA A 106 -6.58 -12.39 1.21
C ALA A 106 -5.27 -12.08 0.46
N ILE A 107 -5.33 -11.17 -0.53
CA ILE A 107 -4.14 -10.74 -1.29
C ILE A 107 -3.15 -9.99 -0.38
N GLU A 108 -3.62 -9.08 0.49
CA GLU A 108 -2.80 -8.35 1.46
C GLU A 108 -2.06 -9.30 2.41
N GLY A 109 -2.79 -10.26 2.99
CA GLY A 109 -2.23 -11.26 3.89
C GLY A 109 -1.16 -12.11 3.21
N GLU A 110 -1.45 -12.65 2.03
CA GLU A 110 -0.49 -13.43 1.25
C GLU A 110 0.74 -12.61 0.85
N LEU A 111 0.57 -11.34 0.46
CA LEU A 111 1.69 -10.45 0.15
C LEU A 111 2.58 -10.22 1.37
N ALA A 112 2.01 -9.90 2.53
CA ALA A 112 2.77 -9.74 3.77
C ALA A 112 3.51 -11.04 4.16
N TYR A 113 2.87 -12.19 3.96
CA TYR A 113 3.50 -13.49 4.15
C TYR A 113 4.67 -13.73 3.20
N TYR A 114 4.53 -13.42 1.90
CA TYR A 114 5.62 -13.58 0.94
C TYR A 114 6.78 -12.63 1.18
N VAL A 115 6.50 -11.39 1.63
CA VAL A 115 7.54 -10.47 2.12
C VAL A 115 8.33 -11.17 3.23
N ARG A 116 7.65 -11.68 4.28
CA ARG A 116 8.30 -12.40 5.38
C ARG A 116 9.09 -13.62 4.93
N LYS A 117 8.54 -14.40 3.99
CA LYS A 117 9.20 -15.61 3.49
C LYS A 117 10.50 -15.28 2.74
N THR A 118 10.49 -14.19 1.97
CA THR A 118 11.56 -13.78 1.06
C THR A 118 12.64 -12.97 1.79
N THR A 119 12.26 -11.92 2.51
CA THR A 119 13.20 -11.00 3.19
C THR A 119 13.59 -11.47 4.59
N LYS A 120 12.92 -12.51 5.11
CA LYS A 120 12.97 -12.95 6.51
C LYS A 120 12.46 -11.92 7.51
N ASN A 121 11.86 -10.81 7.05
CA ASN A 121 11.32 -9.75 7.89
C ASN A 121 9.86 -9.48 7.54
N TRP A 122 9.03 -9.19 8.54
CA TRP A 122 7.72 -8.60 8.28
C TRP A 122 7.90 -7.17 7.73
N PRO A 123 6.91 -6.59 7.03
CA PRO A 123 6.98 -5.17 6.69
C PRO A 123 7.23 -4.33 7.94
N LEU A 124 8.22 -3.45 7.89
CA LEU A 124 8.88 -2.87 9.07
C LEU A 124 7.92 -2.15 10.04
N PHE A 125 6.90 -1.50 9.48
CA PHE A 125 5.95 -0.68 10.22
C PHE A 125 4.55 -1.30 10.25
N GLN A 126 4.41 -2.59 9.89
CA GLN A 126 3.14 -3.30 9.96
C GLN A 126 2.72 -3.50 11.41
N MET A 127 1.45 -3.24 11.69
CA MET A 127 0.85 -3.41 13.02
C MET A 127 -0.07 -4.61 13.09
N GLU A 128 -0.88 -4.78 12.06
CA GLU A 128 -1.92 -5.79 11.98
C GLU A 128 -2.04 -6.23 10.53
N ILE A 129 -2.30 -7.52 10.34
CA ILE A 129 -2.63 -8.16 9.06
C ILE A 129 -3.67 -9.23 9.37
N HIS A 130 -4.76 -9.23 8.62
CA HIS A 130 -5.77 -10.28 8.68
C HIS A 130 -5.48 -11.34 7.61
N PHE A 131 -5.46 -12.60 8.02
CA PHE A 131 -5.23 -13.71 7.10
C PHE A 131 -6.55 -14.40 6.77
N HIS A 132 -6.89 -14.42 5.49
CA HIS A 132 -8.01 -15.15 4.94
C HIS A 132 -7.50 -16.28 4.05
N LYS A 133 -8.35 -17.29 3.80
CA LYS A 133 -8.00 -18.38 2.91
C LYS A 133 -7.91 -17.86 1.46
N ALA A 134 -6.70 -17.70 0.96
CA ALA A 134 -6.47 -17.31 -0.42
C ALA A 134 -6.60 -18.49 -1.40
N THR A 135 -7.21 -18.21 -2.54
CA THR A 135 -7.19 -19.01 -3.77
C THR A 135 -5.81 -18.97 -4.42
N GLU A 136 -5.54 -19.93 -5.32
CA GLU A 136 -4.28 -19.92 -6.08
C GLU A 136 -4.10 -18.68 -6.96
N GLU A 137 -5.20 -18.09 -7.43
CA GLU A 137 -5.15 -16.85 -8.19
C GLU A 137 -4.71 -15.65 -7.35
N GLU A 138 -5.27 -15.47 -6.16
CA GLU A 138 -4.89 -14.39 -5.22
C GLU A 138 -3.43 -14.54 -4.80
N ARG A 139 -2.98 -15.77 -4.53
CA ARG A 139 -1.57 -16.08 -4.24
C ARG A 139 -0.65 -15.71 -5.41
N ARG A 140 -1.07 -15.99 -6.64
CA ARG A 140 -0.31 -15.61 -7.85
C ARG A 140 -0.19 -14.09 -7.96
N ILE A 141 -1.29 -13.36 -7.72
CA ILE A 141 -1.30 -11.89 -7.73
C ILE A 141 -0.35 -11.34 -6.66
N ALA A 142 -0.45 -11.83 -5.43
CA ALA A 142 0.42 -11.40 -4.33
C ALA A 142 1.92 -11.61 -4.65
N ARG A 143 2.28 -12.74 -5.29
CA ARG A 143 3.66 -12.97 -5.76
C ARG A 143 4.08 -11.98 -6.83
N SER A 144 3.25 -11.75 -7.86
CA SER A 144 3.58 -10.79 -8.92
C SER A 144 3.71 -9.35 -8.40
N ILE A 145 2.95 -8.97 -7.38
CA ILE A 145 3.10 -7.69 -6.69
C ILE A 145 4.42 -7.65 -5.92
N LEU A 146 4.79 -8.74 -5.22
CA LEU A 146 6.07 -8.80 -4.52
C LEU A 146 7.25 -8.65 -5.48
N ASP A 147 7.21 -9.32 -6.63
CA ASP A 147 8.27 -9.23 -7.64
C ASP A 147 8.45 -7.77 -8.09
N GLN A 148 7.36 -7.06 -8.42
CA GLN A 148 7.39 -5.62 -8.75
C GLN A 148 7.91 -4.75 -7.59
N CYS A 149 7.67 -5.14 -6.34
CA CYS A 149 8.18 -4.42 -5.18
C CYS A 149 9.70 -4.62 -4.96
N LEU A 150 10.29 -5.71 -5.46
CA LEU A 150 11.69 -6.08 -5.21
C LEU A 150 12.63 -5.80 -6.40
N GLU A 151 12.08 -5.46 -7.56
CA GLU A 151 12.80 -4.83 -8.67
C GLU A 151 13.49 -3.53 -8.22
#